data_AF-A0A813IYG2-F1
#
_entry.id   AF-A0A813IYG2-F1
#
_cell.length_a   1.000
_cell.length_b   1.000
_cell.length_c   1.000
_cell.angle_alpha   90.00
_cell.angle_beta   90.00
_cell.angle_gamma   90.00
#
_symmetry.space_group_name_H-M   'P 1'
#
loop_
_entity.id
_entity.type
_entity.pdbx_description
1 polymer ?
#
loop_
_entity_poly.entity_id
_entity_poly.type
_entity_poly.pdbx_seq_one_letter_code
_entity_poly.pdbx_strand_id
1 'polypeptide(L)'
;MWCPTETSSGESKAGPVKLTYFALFAKGPASALALSFSGMDWEGVSDFDWQALKPTLAWRELPVLEVPGVGIIGHELAILNFIASGCPKMAGENQKERVISSQLLSEAEDIYIKLGKVQPTCKATADKVPREELAKCWSDVEQATHNRNYGFH
;
A
#
# COMPACT_ATOMS: atom_id res chain seq x y z
N MET A 1 -1.41 -15.82 13.44
CA MET A 1 -0.92 -15.54 14.80
C MET A 1 0.35 -14.74 14.62
N TRP A 2 0.25 -13.42 14.83
CA TRP A 2 1.43 -12.56 14.92
C TRP A 2 2.35 -13.14 15.99
N CYS A 3 3.59 -13.45 15.62
CA CYS A 3 4.58 -13.98 16.54
C CYS A 3 5.60 -12.86 16.73
N PRO A 4 5.49 -12.05 17.80
CA PRO A 4 6.52 -11.08 18.09
C PRO A 4 7.80 -11.88 18.36
N THR A 5 8.88 -11.57 17.64
CA THR A 5 10.21 -12.06 18.01
C THR A 5 10.49 -11.65 19.45
N GLU A 6 10.69 -12.64 20.32
CA GLU A 6 10.94 -12.46 21.74
C GLU A 6 12.04 -11.42 21.95
N THR A 7 11.68 -10.30 22.57
CA THR A 7 12.64 -9.42 23.23
C THR A 7 12.27 -9.35 24.70
N SER A 8 13.28 -9.53 25.55
CA SER A 8 13.14 -9.82 26.97
C SER A 8 12.50 -8.71 27.80
N SER A 9 11.71 -9.15 28.78
CA SER A 9 11.45 -8.51 30.08
C SER A 9 11.03 -7.04 30.08
N GLY A 10 9.70 -6.85 30.12
CA GLY A 10 9.06 -5.78 30.88
C GLY A 10 8.66 -4.56 30.08
N GLU A 11 7.70 -4.67 29.16
CA GLU A 11 7.07 -3.50 28.53
C GLU A 11 5.55 -3.65 28.48
N SER A 12 4.87 -2.53 28.73
CA SER A 12 3.43 -2.36 28.59
C SER A 12 2.94 -2.99 27.29
N LYS A 13 1.76 -3.61 27.27
CA LYS A 13 1.09 -3.97 26.02
C LYS A 13 1.10 -2.75 25.09
N ALA A 14 1.97 -2.77 24.10
CA ALA A 14 2.02 -1.76 23.05
C ALA A 14 0.61 -1.69 22.45
N GLY A 15 0.05 -0.47 22.35
CA GLY A 15 -1.30 -0.26 21.81
C GLY A 15 -1.45 -0.72 20.35
N PRO A 16 -2.66 -0.62 19.77
CA PRO A 16 -2.87 -0.97 18.37
C PRO A 16 -2.00 -0.11 17.44
N VAL A 17 -1.59 -0.68 16.31
CA VAL A 17 -0.95 0.12 15.24
C VAL A 17 -2.00 1.00 14.57
N LYS A 18 -1.63 2.22 14.17
CA LYS A 18 -2.60 3.20 13.63
C LYS A 18 -2.32 3.49 12.16
N LEU A 19 -3.23 3.13 11.28
CA LEU A 19 -3.15 3.48 9.86
C LEU A 19 -3.90 4.78 9.61
N THR A 20 -3.18 5.86 9.29
CA THR A 20 -3.79 7.14 8.92
C THR A 20 -3.85 7.28 7.40
N TYR A 21 -5.05 7.44 6.84
CA TYR A 21 -5.25 7.61 5.41
C TYR A 21 -6.62 8.24 5.08
N PHE A 22 -6.70 8.94 3.94
CA PHE A 22 -7.97 9.47 3.43
C PHE A 22 -9.00 8.34 3.20
N ALA A 23 -10.29 8.62 3.45
CA ALA A 23 -11.37 7.69 3.13
C ALA A 23 -11.64 7.60 1.61
N LEU A 24 -10.66 7.08 0.85
CA LEU A 24 -10.73 6.90 -0.61
C LEU A 24 -9.98 5.65 -1.07
N PHE A 25 -10.34 5.12 -2.23
CA PHE A 25 -9.69 3.97 -2.84
C PHE A 25 -8.47 4.39 -3.68
N ALA A 26 -7.31 4.44 -3.03
CA ALA A 26 -6.01 4.57 -3.69
C ALA A 26 -4.94 3.77 -2.92
N LYS A 27 -3.99 4.40 -2.24
CA LYS A 27 -2.83 3.72 -1.62
C LYS A 27 -3.05 3.17 -0.19
N GLY A 28 -4.09 3.60 0.51
CA GLY A 28 -4.40 3.09 1.87
C GLY A 28 -5.09 1.73 1.94
N PRO A 29 -6.03 1.36 1.03
CA PRO A 29 -6.73 0.09 1.09
C PRO A 29 -5.83 -1.14 1.14
N ALA A 30 -4.70 -1.17 0.43
CA ALA A 30 -3.78 -2.30 0.47
C ALA A 30 -3.22 -2.51 1.89
N SER A 31 -2.78 -1.45 2.56
CA SER A 31 -2.31 -1.50 3.94
C SER A 31 -3.42 -1.94 4.91
N ALA A 32 -4.65 -1.42 4.76
CA ALA A 32 -5.79 -1.80 5.60
C ALA A 32 -6.17 -3.28 5.44
N LEU A 33 -6.19 -3.79 4.20
CA LEU A 33 -6.41 -5.20 3.91
C LEU A 33 -5.31 -6.08 4.51
N ALA A 34 -4.06 -5.65 4.37
CA ALA A 34 -2.92 -6.36 4.92
C ALA A 34 -2.97 -6.44 6.46
N LEU A 35 -3.27 -5.33 7.14
CA LEU A 35 -3.46 -5.30 8.58
C LEU A 35 -4.59 -6.22 9.02
N SER A 36 -5.74 -6.15 8.34
CA SER A 36 -6.92 -6.98 8.62
C SER A 36 -6.63 -8.48 8.49
N PHE A 37 -5.79 -8.87 7.52
CA PHE A 37 -5.39 -10.26 7.31
C PHE A 37 -4.27 -10.72 8.27
N SER A 38 -3.38 -9.81 8.67
CA SER A 38 -2.20 -10.13 9.47
C SER A 38 -2.52 -10.66 10.88
N GLY A 39 -3.69 -10.29 11.42
CA GLY A 39 -4.08 -10.53 12.81
C GLY A 39 -3.40 -9.60 13.82
N MET A 40 -2.76 -8.51 13.37
CA MET A 40 -2.34 -7.42 14.24
C MET A 40 -3.55 -6.65 14.76
N ASP A 41 -3.45 -6.18 16.00
CA ASP A 41 -4.40 -5.21 16.55
C ASP A 41 -4.14 -3.84 15.90
N TRP A 42 -5.14 -3.26 15.25
CA TRP A 42 -4.96 -2.03 14.48
C TRP A 42 -6.22 -1.16 14.47
N GLU A 43 -6.01 0.14 14.28
CA GLU A 43 -7.08 1.12 14.07
C GLU A 43 -6.86 1.91 12.78
N GLY A 44 -7.95 2.23 12.09
CA GLY A 44 -7.96 3.11 10.93
C GLY A 44 -8.37 4.53 11.31
N VAL A 45 -7.55 5.51 10.95
CA VAL A 45 -7.79 6.93 11.20
C VAL A 45 -8.02 7.63 9.87
N SER A 46 -9.27 8.02 9.61
CA SER A 46 -9.68 8.71 8.38
C SER A 46 -10.23 10.12 8.59
N ASP A 47 -10.53 10.47 9.85
CA ASP A 47 -10.93 11.81 10.28
C ASP A 47 -9.73 12.50 10.94
N PHE A 48 -9.06 13.39 10.21
CA PHE A 48 -7.89 14.13 10.66
C PHE A 48 -7.75 15.45 9.90
N ASP A 49 -7.11 16.43 10.53
CA ASP A 49 -6.74 17.68 9.87
C ASP A 49 -5.47 17.47 9.04
N TRP A 50 -5.64 17.33 7.71
CA TRP A 50 -4.52 17.14 6.79
C TRP A 50 -3.55 18.33 6.77
N GLN A 51 -4.03 19.56 6.90
CA GLN A 51 -3.15 20.74 6.86
C GLN A 51 -2.26 20.80 8.09
N ALA A 52 -2.79 20.40 9.25
CA ALA A 52 -2.02 20.29 10.49
C ALA A 52 -1.07 19.07 10.49
N LEU A 53 -1.51 17.92 9.95
CA LEU A 53 -0.73 16.68 9.96
C LEU A 53 0.42 16.69 8.93
N LYS A 54 0.17 17.14 7.71
CA LYS A 54 1.17 17.12 6.62
C LYS A 54 2.57 17.63 7.02
N PRO A 55 2.75 18.78 7.71
CA PRO A 55 4.07 19.28 8.07
C PRO A 55 4.79 18.43 9.13
N THR A 56 4.09 17.57 9.88
CA THR A 56 4.69 16.69 10.89
C THR A 56 5.24 15.39 10.29
N LEU A 57 4.79 15.02 9.09
CA LEU A 57 5.21 13.80 8.39
C LEU A 57 6.50 14.04 7.59
N ALA A 58 7.45 13.11 7.70
CA ALA A 58 8.76 13.20 7.02
C ALA A 58 8.63 13.42 5.50
N TRP A 59 7.73 12.67 4.86
CA TRP A 59 7.50 12.71 3.42
C TRP A 59 6.28 13.55 3.00
N ARG A 60 5.55 14.11 3.97
CA ARG A 60 4.37 14.96 3.73
C ARG A 60 3.31 14.28 2.86
N GLU A 61 3.17 12.98 3.00
CA GLU A 61 2.27 12.12 2.26
C GLU A 61 1.58 11.09 3.15
N LEU A 62 0.54 10.47 2.60
CA LEU A 62 -0.20 9.36 3.21
C LEU A 62 -0.24 8.21 2.19
N PRO A 63 -0.33 6.94 2.62
CA PRO A 63 -0.57 6.48 3.99
C PRO A 63 0.63 6.55 4.92
N VAL A 64 0.35 6.60 6.23
CA VAL A 64 1.33 6.36 7.29
C VAL A 64 0.80 5.34 8.30
N LEU A 65 1.69 4.50 8.82
CA LEU A 65 1.43 3.56 9.90
C LEU A 65 2.22 3.99 11.14
N GLU A 66 1.53 4.34 12.21
CA GLU A 66 2.13 4.53 13.52
C GLU A 66 2.25 3.18 14.24
N VAL A 67 3.48 2.82 14.61
CA VAL A 67 3.80 1.56 15.25
C VAL A 67 4.43 1.85 16.62
N PRO A 68 3.80 1.47 17.74
CA PRO A 68 4.37 1.69 19.06
C PRO A 68 5.77 1.08 19.19
N GLY A 69 6.71 1.86 19.74
CA GLY A 69 8.12 1.48 19.89
C GLY A 69 8.97 1.57 18.62
N VAL A 70 8.37 1.70 17.43
CA VAL A 70 9.09 1.84 16.15
C VAL A 70 8.98 3.26 15.59
N GLY A 71 7.82 3.91 15.74
CA GLY A 71 7.54 5.24 15.20
C GLY A 71 6.62 5.20 13.98
N ILE A 72 6.73 6.22 13.12
CA ILE A 72 5.86 6.41 11.96
C ILE A 72 6.54 5.89 10.69
N ILE A 73 5.88 4.95 10.01
CA ILE A 73 6.30 4.40 8.71
C ILE A 73 5.44 5.05 7.62
N GLY A 74 6.07 5.77 6.68
CA GLY A 74 5.41 6.29 5.48
C GLY A 74 5.61 5.39 4.27
N HIS A 75 4.82 5.64 3.22
CA HIS A 75 4.73 4.86 1.97
C HIS A 75 4.04 3.49 2.11
N GLU A 76 3.05 3.24 1.26
CA GLU A 76 2.29 2.00 1.17
C GLU A 76 3.18 0.74 1.12
N LEU A 77 4.17 0.71 0.22
CA LEU A 77 5.03 -0.48 0.05
C LEU A 77 5.92 -0.75 1.27
N ALA A 78 6.37 0.30 1.97
CA ALA A 78 7.15 0.13 3.20
C ALA A 78 6.27 -0.43 4.32
N ILE A 79 5.03 0.07 4.44
CA ILE A 79 4.02 -0.44 5.37
C ILE A 79 3.72 -1.92 5.10
N LEU A 80 3.49 -2.29 3.84
CA LEU A 80 3.23 -3.68 3.46
C LEU A 80 4.41 -4.61 3.78
N ASN A 81 5.64 -4.17 3.53
CA ASN A 81 6.84 -4.92 3.87
C ASN A 81 7.01 -5.06 5.39
N PHE A 82 6.71 -4.02 6.17
CA PHE A 82 6.69 -4.10 7.63
C PHE A 82 5.68 -5.15 8.11
N ILE A 83 4.45 -5.12 7.59
CA ILE A 83 3.41 -6.10 7.93
C ILE A 83 3.84 -7.52 7.59
N ALA A 84 4.38 -7.72 6.38
CA ALA A 84 4.88 -9.01 5.93
C ALA A 84 6.04 -9.54 6.80
N SER A 85 6.90 -8.65 7.30
CA SER A 85 8.05 -9.05 8.12
C SER A 85 7.65 -9.77 9.42
N GLY A 86 6.54 -9.39 10.03
CA GLY A 86 6.01 -10.08 11.22
C GLY A 86 4.84 -11.04 10.95
N CYS A 87 4.44 -11.20 9.68
CA CYS A 87 3.45 -12.20 9.26
C CYS A 87 4.00 -13.06 8.10
N PRO A 88 4.66 -14.20 8.38
CA PRO A 88 5.25 -15.06 7.35
C PRO A 88 4.26 -15.51 6.27
N LYS A 89 2.98 -15.69 6.61
CA LYS A 89 1.90 -16.04 5.67
C LYS A 89 1.65 -14.97 4.59
N MET A 90 2.07 -13.73 4.84
CA MET A 90 1.97 -12.62 3.89
C MET A 90 3.27 -12.40 3.11
N ALA A 91 4.42 -12.67 3.72
CA ALA A 91 5.71 -12.52 3.05
C ALA A 91 5.96 -13.64 2.03
N GLY A 92 5.57 -14.87 2.36
CA GLY A 92 6.03 -16.09 1.71
C GLY A 92 6.92 -16.92 2.65
N GLU A 93 6.79 -18.24 2.58
CA GLU A 93 7.42 -19.18 3.51
C GLU A 93 8.94 -19.28 3.30
N ASN A 94 9.40 -19.01 2.09
CA ASN A 94 10.80 -19.12 1.68
C ASN A 94 11.23 -17.93 0.81
N GLN A 95 12.53 -17.84 0.53
CA GLN A 95 13.10 -16.74 -0.25
C GLN A 95 12.50 -16.63 -1.64
N LYS A 96 12.20 -17.77 -2.30
CA LYS A 96 11.63 -17.78 -3.65
C LYS A 96 10.24 -17.14 -3.64
N GLU A 97 9.39 -17.51 -2.69
CA GLU A 97 8.06 -16.90 -2.53
C GLU A 97 8.14 -15.44 -2.15
N ARG A 98 9.06 -15.04 -1.27
CA ARG A 98 9.26 -13.63 -0.89
C ARG A 98 9.64 -12.75 -2.07
N VAL A 99 10.50 -13.26 -2.95
CA VAL A 99 10.86 -12.56 -4.18
C VAL A 99 9.65 -12.46 -5.12
N ILE A 100 8.84 -13.51 -5.25
CA ILE A 100 7.60 -13.47 -6.03
C ILE A 100 6.64 -12.40 -5.46
N SER A 101 6.43 -12.35 -4.15
CA SER A 101 5.62 -11.31 -3.49
C SER A 101 6.14 -9.91 -3.82
N SER A 102 7.45 -9.70 -3.81
CA SER A 102 8.07 -8.42 -4.17
C SER A 102 7.87 -8.06 -5.65
N GLN A 103 7.96 -9.04 -6.55
CA GLN A 103 7.67 -8.84 -7.98
C GLN A 103 6.21 -8.42 -8.18
N LEU A 104 5.27 -9.08 -7.50
CA LEU A 104 3.84 -8.74 -7.56
C LEU A 104 3.55 -7.33 -7.01
N LEU A 105 4.19 -6.93 -5.91
CA LEU A 105 4.08 -5.56 -5.40
C LEU A 105 4.60 -4.52 -6.41
N SER A 106 5.71 -4.83 -7.08
CA SER A 106 6.30 -3.94 -8.09
C SER A 106 5.38 -3.79 -9.31
N GLU A 107 4.82 -4.90 -9.79
CA GLU A 107 3.88 -4.89 -10.91
C GLU A 107 2.57 -4.16 -10.55
N ALA A 108 2.06 -4.35 -9.32
CA ALA A 108 0.89 -3.61 -8.84
C ALA A 108 1.13 -2.09 -8.82
N GLU A 109 2.34 -1.64 -8.46
CA GLU A 109 2.69 -0.22 -8.50
C GLU A 109 2.78 0.31 -9.94
N ASP A 110 3.38 -0.46 -10.87
CA ASP A 110 3.42 -0.11 -12.29
C ASP A 110 2.00 0.04 -12.88
N ILE A 111 1.10 -0.89 -12.56
CA ILE A 111 -0.32 -0.82 -12.93
C ILE A 111 -0.99 0.42 -12.32
N TYR A 112 -0.77 0.69 -11.03
CA TYR A 112 -1.33 1.85 -10.34
C TYR A 112 -0.89 3.17 -10.99
N ILE A 113 0.41 3.32 -11.25
CA ILE A 113 0.98 4.50 -11.92
C ILE A 113 0.37 4.68 -13.30
N LYS A 114 0.20 3.59 -14.05
CA LYS A 114 -0.41 3.63 -15.38
C LYS A 114 -1.88 4.01 -15.32
N LEU A 115 -2.66 3.41 -14.42
CA LEU A 115 -4.06 3.79 -14.18
C LEU A 115 -4.19 5.27 -13.82
N GLY A 116 -3.25 5.79 -13.02
CA GLY A 116 -3.19 7.21 -12.66
C GLY A 116 -3.14 8.16 -13.86
N LYS A 117 -2.63 7.71 -15.02
CA LYS A 117 -2.56 8.52 -16.25
C LYS A 117 -3.86 8.53 -17.05
N VAL A 118 -4.59 7.42 -17.04
CA VAL A 118 -5.73 7.20 -17.96
C VAL A 118 -7.09 7.23 -17.28
N GLN A 119 -7.17 6.84 -16.01
CA GLN A 119 -8.44 6.73 -15.27
C GLN A 119 -8.76 8.04 -14.53
N PRO A 120 -9.97 8.61 -14.72
CA PRO A 120 -10.52 9.62 -13.82
C PRO A 120 -10.45 9.23 -12.35
N THR A 121 -10.50 10.21 -11.45
CA THR A 121 -10.49 9.98 -10.00
C THR A 121 -11.76 10.52 -9.35
N CYS A 122 -12.02 10.13 -8.11
CA CYS A 122 -13.15 10.68 -7.33
C CYS A 122 -13.07 12.20 -7.08
N LYS A 123 -11.92 12.83 -7.37
CA LYS A 123 -11.72 14.29 -7.27
C LYS A 123 -11.56 14.99 -8.62
N ALA A 124 -11.21 14.26 -9.67
CA ALA A 124 -11.07 14.75 -11.04
C ALA A 124 -11.79 13.79 -11.99
N THR A 125 -13.07 14.03 -12.20
CA THR A 125 -14.00 13.10 -12.87
C THR A 125 -14.03 13.23 -14.39
N ALA A 126 -13.38 14.25 -14.95
CA ALA A 126 -13.24 14.38 -16.40
C ALA A 126 -12.31 13.29 -16.96
N ASP A 127 -12.61 12.83 -18.17
CA ASP A 127 -11.76 11.89 -18.90
C ASP A 127 -10.35 12.49 -19.06
N LYS A 128 -9.33 11.76 -18.59
CA LYS A 128 -7.93 12.20 -18.66
C LYS A 128 -7.33 12.04 -20.05
N VAL A 129 -7.84 11.06 -20.79
CA VAL A 129 -7.45 10.71 -22.15
C VAL A 129 -8.72 10.44 -22.97
N PRO A 130 -8.66 10.52 -24.31
CA PRO A 130 -9.76 10.08 -25.16
C PRO A 130 -10.21 8.64 -24.85
N ARG A 131 -11.51 8.36 -24.95
CA ARG A 131 -12.06 7.02 -24.62
C ARG A 131 -11.44 5.89 -25.43
N GLU A 132 -11.01 6.16 -26.66
CA GLU A 132 -10.28 5.20 -27.49
C GLU A 132 -8.92 4.82 -26.89
N GLU A 133 -8.23 5.75 -26.26
CA GLU A 133 -6.93 5.52 -25.62
C GLU A 133 -7.09 4.74 -24.32
N LEU A 134 -8.15 5.05 -23.55
CA LEU A 134 -8.55 4.24 -22.40
C LEU A 134 -8.90 2.81 -22.82
N ALA A 135 -9.64 2.63 -23.92
CA ALA A 135 -10.00 1.31 -24.43
C ALA A 135 -8.78 0.51 -24.87
N LYS A 136 -7.78 1.14 -25.51
CA LYS A 136 -6.51 0.48 -25.87
C LYS A 136 -5.80 -0.10 -24.65
N CYS A 137 -5.87 0.57 -23.50
CA CYS A 137 -5.30 0.02 -22.27
C CYS A 137 -5.90 -1.34 -21.86
N TRP A 138 -7.13 -1.65 -22.28
CA TRP A 138 -7.89 -2.89 -22.01
C TRP A 138 -8.02 -3.83 -23.21
N SER A 139 -7.48 -3.48 -24.38
CA SER A 139 -7.53 -4.33 -25.57
C SER A 139 -6.19 -4.58 -26.26
N ASP A 140 -5.14 -3.81 -25.94
CA ASP A 140 -3.83 -3.96 -26.56
C ASP A 140 -3.09 -5.21 -26.06
N VAL A 141 -2.94 -6.20 -26.93
CA VAL A 141 -2.30 -7.49 -26.67
C VAL A 141 -0.84 -7.52 -27.16
N GLU A 142 -0.27 -6.39 -27.59
CA GLU A 142 1.09 -6.36 -28.13
C GLU A 142 2.13 -6.61 -27.03
N GLN A 143 2.55 -7.88 -26.95
CA GLN A 143 3.48 -8.33 -25.93
C GLN A 143 4.97 -8.07 -26.25
N ALA A 144 5.27 -7.21 -27.22
CA ALA A 144 6.65 -6.93 -27.64
C ALA A 144 7.23 -5.63 -27.05
N THR A 145 6.43 -4.85 -26.32
CA THR A 145 6.82 -3.51 -25.85
C THR A 145 7.60 -3.58 -24.52
N HIS A 146 7.66 -2.54 -23.68
CA HIS A 146 8.23 -2.59 -22.31
C HIS A 146 7.09 -2.49 -21.30
N ASN A 147 7.04 -3.22 -20.15
CA ASN A 147 5.84 -3.39 -19.28
C ASN A 147 5.05 -2.08 -19.03
N ARG A 148 5.75 -0.97 -18.80
CA ARG A 148 5.24 0.41 -18.73
C ARG A 148 4.34 0.89 -19.89
N ASN A 149 4.43 0.24 -21.06
CA ASN A 149 3.75 0.53 -22.31
C ASN A 149 2.75 -0.56 -22.73
N TYR A 150 2.83 -1.79 -22.19
CA TYR A 150 1.88 -2.89 -22.50
C TYR A 150 0.50 -2.60 -21.91
N GLY A 151 -0.58 -3.10 -22.53
CA GLY A 151 -1.94 -3.10 -21.96
C GLY A 151 -2.06 -3.82 -20.61
N PHE A 152 -3.23 -3.74 -19.98
CA PHE A 152 -3.52 -4.30 -18.65
C PHE A 152 -3.88 -5.81 -18.65
N HIS A 153 -3.76 -6.54 -19.76
CA HIS A 153 -4.25 -7.94 -19.88
C HIS A 153 -3.21 -8.98 -19.52
#